data_AF-A0AAE9SKY6-F1
#
_entry.id   AF-A0AAE9SKY6-F1
#
_cell.length_a   1.000
_cell.length_b   1.000
_cell.length_c   1.000
_cell.angle_alpha   90.00
_cell.angle_beta   90.00
_cell.angle_gamma   90.00
#
_symmetry.space_group_name_H-M   'P 1'
#
loop_
_entity.id
_entity.type
_entity.pdbx_description
1 polymer ?
#
loop_
_entity_poly.entity_id
_entity_poly.type
_entity_poly.pdbx_seq_one_letter_code
_entity_poly.pdbx_strand_id
1 'polypeptide(L)'
;MLLDEERYASVVAYGRDAVSKFNEKRMEEGFALAEQGWKAFPESGAKWNQGYNYAKSFFKHAMENRDMVIAKCWLDRMIENNDELHLYDFEIEHMKAKYEFEVGNLDEAFELWKNLLKQKGVGYRYFQSDDPKYKEFYKSRK
;
A
#
# COMPACT_ATOMS: atom_id res chain seq x y z
N MET A 1 -9.16 9.83 12.14
CA MET A 1 -8.97 11.28 12.42
C MET A 1 -8.26 11.94 11.24
N LEU A 2 -8.34 13.26 11.10
CA LEU A 2 -7.65 14.03 10.05
C LEU A 2 -6.72 15.07 10.66
N LEU A 3 -5.48 15.11 10.18
CA LEU A 3 -4.54 16.18 10.52
C LEU A 3 -5.05 17.52 9.98
N ASP A 4 -4.80 18.58 10.74
CA ASP A 4 -4.90 19.95 10.24
C ASP A 4 -3.91 20.20 9.09
N GLU A 5 -4.14 21.29 8.35
CA GLU A 5 -3.39 21.59 7.13
C GLU A 5 -1.89 21.78 7.38
N GLU A 6 -1.51 22.42 8.50
CA GLU A 6 -0.11 22.72 8.81
C GLU A 6 0.67 21.43 9.14
N ARG A 7 0.11 20.58 10.00
CA ARG A 7 0.72 19.29 10.34
C ARG A 7 0.76 18.36 9.14
N TYR A 8 -0.32 18.36 8.34
CA TYR A 8 -0.35 17.56 7.12
C TYR A 8 0.69 18.04 6.11
N ALA A 9 0.87 19.34 5.92
CA ALA A 9 1.88 19.90 5.03
C ALA A 9 3.30 19.48 5.41
N SER A 10 3.62 19.45 6.71
CA SER A 10 4.90 18.98 7.23
C SER A 10 5.18 17.52 6.87
N VAL A 11 4.20 16.63 7.11
CA VAL A 11 4.31 15.20 6.75
C VAL A 11 4.44 15.00 5.24
N VAL A 12 3.64 15.72 4.46
CA VAL A 12 3.63 15.61 2.99
C VAL A 12 4.93 16.12 2.37
N ALA A 13 5.62 17.09 2.99
CA ALA A 13 6.92 17.56 2.52
C ALA A 13 7.94 16.41 2.45
N TYR A 14 8.07 15.61 3.51
CA TYR A 14 8.91 14.40 3.49
C TYR A 14 8.50 13.42 2.38
N GLY A 15 7.19 13.20 2.21
CA GLY A 15 6.70 12.31 1.17
C GLY A 15 7.01 12.81 -0.25
N ARG A 16 6.93 14.12 -0.48
CA ARG A 16 7.27 14.74 -1.76
C ARG A 16 8.77 14.63 -2.05
N ASP A 17 9.60 14.89 -1.05
CA ASP A 17 11.05 14.79 -1.19
C ASP A 17 11.46 13.33 -1.44
N ALA A 18 10.83 12.38 -0.76
CA ALA A 18 11.00 10.95 -1.02
C ALA A 18 10.69 10.58 -2.48
N VAL A 19 9.56 11.03 -3.02
CA VAL A 19 9.18 10.81 -4.42
C VAL A 19 10.19 11.45 -5.37
N SER A 20 10.72 12.64 -5.05
CA SER A 20 11.80 13.26 -5.84
C SER A 20 13.05 12.36 -5.89
N LYS A 21 13.43 11.74 -4.76
CA LYS A 21 14.55 10.79 -4.72
C LYS A 21 14.29 9.51 -5.52
N PHE A 22 13.06 9.00 -5.54
CA PHE A 22 12.72 7.88 -6.41
C PHE A 22 12.86 8.25 -7.90
N ASN A 23 12.45 9.45 -8.30
CA ASN A 23 12.63 9.94 -9.67
C ASN A 23 14.12 10.09 -10.04
N GLU A 24 14.98 10.40 -9.08
CA GLU A 24 16.45 10.41 -9.21
C GLU A 24 17.09 9.01 -9.15
N LYS A 25 16.30 7.92 -9.06
CA LYS A 25 16.76 6.54 -8.84
C LYS A 25 17.52 6.31 -7.52
N ARG A 26 17.31 7.18 -6.52
CA ARG A 26 17.94 7.12 -5.19
C ARG A 26 16.96 6.49 -4.19
N MET A 27 16.74 5.18 -4.33
CA MET A 27 15.70 4.47 -3.59
C MET A 27 15.92 4.46 -2.07
N GLU A 28 17.14 4.19 -1.62
CA GLU A 28 17.48 4.16 -0.19
C GLU A 28 17.18 5.50 0.49
N GLU A 29 17.63 6.60 -0.12
CA GLU A 29 17.36 7.94 0.40
C GLU A 29 15.88 8.31 0.36
N GLY A 30 15.17 7.92 -0.70
CA GLY A 30 13.74 8.12 -0.80
C GLY A 30 12.97 7.39 0.30
N PHE A 31 13.29 6.12 0.57
CA PHE A 31 12.65 5.39 1.65
C PHE A 31 13.07 5.89 3.04
N ALA A 32 14.29 6.38 3.22
CA ALA A 32 14.70 7.04 4.46
C ALA A 32 13.87 8.31 4.74
N LEU A 33 13.60 9.12 3.71
CA LEU A 33 12.72 10.30 3.82
C LEU A 33 11.27 9.90 4.08
N ALA A 34 10.77 8.87 3.39
CA ALA A 34 9.43 8.33 3.61
C ALA A 34 9.24 7.86 5.07
N GLU A 35 10.27 7.22 5.64
CA GLU A 35 10.27 6.80 7.03
C GLU A 35 10.22 7.99 7.99
N GLN A 36 10.97 9.06 7.70
CA GLN A 36 10.91 10.30 8.49
C GLN A 36 9.51 10.91 8.45
N GLY A 37 8.87 10.95 7.28
CA GLY A 37 7.50 11.46 7.16
C GLY A 37 6.47 10.59 7.88
N TRP A 38 6.61 9.26 7.85
CA TRP A 38 5.76 8.36 8.64
C TRP A 38 5.88 8.62 10.15
N LYS A 39 7.11 8.84 10.64
CA LYS A 39 7.37 9.17 12.06
C LYS A 39 6.91 10.57 12.45
N ALA A 40 6.71 11.47 11.50
CA ALA A 40 6.23 12.82 11.74
C ALA A 40 4.71 12.90 11.99
N PHE A 41 3.96 11.82 11.73
CA PHE A 41 2.56 11.77 12.15
C PHE A 41 2.46 11.80 13.68
N PRO A 42 1.57 12.62 14.28
CA PRO A 42 1.34 12.62 15.72
C PRO A 42 0.89 11.25 16.21
N GLU A 43 1.49 10.78 17.31
CA GLU A 43 1.31 9.44 17.89
C GLU A 43 1.75 8.27 16.99
N SER A 44 1.11 8.09 15.84
CA SER A 44 1.44 7.10 14.82
C SER A 44 0.68 7.40 13.53
N GLY A 45 1.32 7.17 12.37
CA GLY A 45 0.64 7.24 11.07
C GLY A 45 -0.58 6.31 10.96
N ALA A 46 -0.62 5.22 11.72
CA ALA A 46 -1.76 4.28 11.75
C ALA A 46 -3.07 4.93 12.26
N LYS A 47 -2.99 5.99 13.07
CA LYS A 47 -4.16 6.63 13.69
C LYS A 47 -4.79 7.76 12.86
N TRP A 48 -4.27 8.00 11.66
CA TRP A 48 -4.73 9.10 10.80
C TRP A 48 -5.18 8.55 9.45
N ASN A 49 -6.33 9.01 8.94
CA ASN A 49 -6.84 8.56 7.63
C ASN A 49 -5.82 8.87 6.51
N GLN A 50 -5.05 9.95 6.66
CA GLN A 50 -3.98 10.31 5.73
C GLN A 50 -2.81 9.33 5.73
N GLY A 51 -2.59 8.61 6.84
CA GLY A 51 -1.54 7.60 6.96
C GLY A 51 -1.72 6.43 5.98
N TYR A 52 -2.95 5.98 5.75
CA TYR A 52 -3.23 4.92 4.77
C TYR A 52 -2.69 5.27 3.38
N ASN A 53 -3.06 6.46 2.87
CA ASN A 53 -2.64 6.91 1.55
C ASN A 53 -1.14 7.18 1.48
N TYR A 54 -0.54 7.68 2.57
CA TYR A 54 0.90 7.84 2.67
C TYR A 54 1.61 6.49 2.53
N ALA A 55 1.25 5.50 3.36
CA ALA A 55 1.83 4.16 3.32
C ALA A 55 1.61 3.46 1.97
N LYS A 56 0.40 3.58 1.40
CA LYS A 56 0.05 3.04 0.08
C LYS A 56 0.95 3.56 -1.03
N SER A 57 1.34 4.84 -1.00
CA SER A 57 2.26 5.41 -2.00
C SER A 57 3.61 4.70 -1.97
N PHE A 58 4.16 4.47 -0.78
CA PHE A 58 5.48 3.85 -0.62
C PHE A 58 5.45 2.34 -0.82
N PHE A 59 4.34 1.67 -0.48
CA PHE A 59 4.09 0.28 -0.88
C PHE A 59 4.19 0.13 -2.40
N LYS A 60 3.51 0.99 -3.17
CA LYS A 60 3.54 0.93 -4.63
C LYS A 60 4.95 1.12 -5.19
N HIS A 61 5.67 2.14 -4.72
CA HIS A 61 7.05 2.36 -5.16
C HIS A 61 7.97 1.17 -4.82
N ALA A 62 7.80 0.55 -3.65
CA ALA A 62 8.59 -0.63 -3.28
C ALA A 62 8.26 -1.84 -4.19
N MET A 63 6.97 -2.08 -4.47
CA MET A 63 6.53 -3.13 -5.39
C MET A 63 7.08 -2.93 -6.81
N GLU A 64 7.03 -1.70 -7.33
CA GLU A 64 7.56 -1.33 -8.67
C GLU A 64 9.07 -1.57 -8.77
N ASN A 65 9.82 -1.34 -7.69
CA ASN A 65 11.27 -1.54 -7.63
C ASN A 65 11.67 -2.94 -7.15
N ARG A 66 10.69 -3.84 -6.96
CA ARG A 66 10.88 -5.21 -6.47
C ARG A 66 11.54 -5.33 -5.10
N ASP A 67 11.45 -4.29 -4.26
CA ASP A 67 11.93 -4.34 -2.88
C ASP A 67 10.82 -4.92 -1.99
N MET A 68 10.77 -6.26 -1.93
CA MET A 68 9.71 -6.97 -1.22
C MET A 68 9.79 -6.82 0.30
N VAL A 69 10.96 -6.51 0.85
CA VAL A 69 11.12 -6.27 2.29
C VAL A 69 10.49 -4.93 2.66
N ILE A 70 10.82 -3.88 1.91
CA ILE A 70 10.23 -2.56 2.11
C ILE A 70 8.73 -2.57 1.77
N ALA A 71 8.32 -3.27 0.71
CA ALA A 71 6.92 -3.41 0.35
C ALA A 71 6.11 -4.03 1.50
N LYS A 72 6.60 -5.11 2.12
CA LYS A 72 5.92 -5.73 3.27
C LYS A 72 5.76 -4.77 4.44
N CYS A 73 6.81 -4.02 4.76
CA CYS A 73 6.78 -3.03 5.84
C CYS A 73 5.67 -1.99 5.63
N TRP A 74 5.55 -1.44 4.43
CA TRP A 74 4.50 -0.46 4.12
C TRP A 74 3.10 -1.08 4.02
N LEU A 75 3.00 -2.33 3.53
CA LEU A 75 1.74 -3.07 3.55
C LEU A 75 1.24 -3.29 4.99
N ASP A 76 2.12 -3.66 5.91
CA ASP A 76 1.77 -3.86 7.33
C ASP A 76 1.26 -2.56 7.97
N ARG A 77 1.84 -1.41 7.62
CA ARG A 77 1.34 -0.10 8.06
C ARG A 77 -0.03 0.23 7.49
N MET A 78 -0.33 -0.17 6.26
CA MET A 78 -1.68 0.00 5.69
C MET A 78 -2.70 -0.89 6.43
N ILE A 79 -2.32 -2.12 6.77
CA ILE A 79 -3.17 -3.06 7.53
C ILE A 79 -3.43 -2.48 8.93
N GLU A 80 -2.37 -2.10 9.65
CA GLU A 80 -2.46 -1.50 10.98
C GLU A 80 -3.35 -0.26 10.96
N ASN A 81 -3.20 0.62 9.97
CA ASN A 81 -4.03 1.81 9.82
C ASN A 81 -5.51 1.47 9.59
N ASN A 82 -5.79 0.54 8.67
CA ASN A 82 -7.15 0.10 8.37
C ASN A 82 -7.84 -0.53 9.60
N ASP A 83 -7.09 -1.30 10.38
CA ASP A 83 -7.59 -2.00 11.57
C ASP A 83 -7.80 -1.02 12.74
N GLU A 84 -6.83 -0.14 13.01
CA GLU A 84 -6.88 0.87 14.09
C GLU A 84 -8.02 1.89 13.87
N LEU A 85 -8.30 2.23 12.61
CA LEU A 85 -9.36 3.17 12.26
C LEU A 85 -10.69 2.50 11.91
N HIS A 86 -10.74 1.16 11.95
CA HIS A 86 -11.91 0.36 11.61
C HIS A 86 -12.52 0.78 10.26
N LEU A 87 -11.67 0.96 9.22
CA LEU A 87 -12.12 1.47 7.92
C LEU A 87 -12.83 0.42 7.07
N TYR A 88 -12.57 -0.87 7.32
CA TYR A 88 -13.09 -2.00 6.53
C TYR A 88 -12.84 -1.82 5.02
N ASP A 89 -11.70 -1.24 4.64
CA ASP A 89 -11.37 -1.03 3.23
C ASP A 89 -10.86 -2.32 2.59
N PHE A 90 -11.70 -2.89 1.72
CA PHE A 90 -11.39 -4.11 0.99
C PHE A 90 -10.27 -3.96 -0.06
N GLU A 91 -9.83 -2.73 -0.37
CA GLU A 91 -8.63 -2.53 -1.18
C GLU A 91 -7.40 -3.19 -0.53
N ILE A 92 -7.35 -3.27 0.80
CA ILE A 92 -6.22 -3.90 1.50
C ILE A 92 -6.06 -5.38 1.13
N GLU A 93 -7.15 -6.11 0.90
CA GLU A 93 -7.10 -7.51 0.47
C GLU A 93 -6.48 -7.64 -0.92
N HIS A 94 -6.78 -6.70 -1.82
CA HIS A 94 -6.14 -6.67 -3.15
C HIS A 94 -4.64 -6.40 -3.03
N MET A 95 -4.23 -5.46 -2.18
CA MET A 95 -2.81 -5.15 -1.97
C MET A 95 -2.05 -6.32 -1.35
N LYS A 96 -2.64 -7.03 -0.38
CA LYS A 96 -2.10 -8.28 0.18
C LYS A 96 -1.92 -9.33 -0.91
N ALA A 97 -2.96 -9.58 -1.71
CA ALA A 97 -2.91 -10.58 -2.76
C ALA A 97 -1.80 -10.30 -3.80
N LYS A 98 -1.61 -9.02 -4.19
CA LYS A 98 -0.50 -8.61 -5.06
C LYS A 98 0.85 -8.92 -4.45
N TYR A 99 1.04 -8.59 -3.17
CA TYR A 99 2.29 -8.87 -2.48
C TYR A 99 2.59 -10.37 -2.47
N GLU A 100 1.63 -11.19 -2.03
CA GLU A 100 1.77 -12.65 -1.99
C GLU A 100 2.06 -13.23 -3.39
N PHE A 101 1.43 -12.69 -4.44
CA PHE A 101 1.71 -13.08 -5.81
C PHE A 101 3.17 -12.78 -6.21
N GLU A 102 3.67 -11.56 -5.95
CA GLU A 102 5.04 -11.18 -6.34
C GLU A 102 6.11 -11.97 -5.59
N VAL A 103 5.86 -12.39 -4.34
CA VAL A 103 6.80 -13.21 -3.57
C VAL A 103 6.66 -14.72 -3.85
N GLY A 104 5.73 -15.12 -4.72
CA GLY A 104 5.55 -16.50 -5.17
C GLY A 104 4.59 -17.35 -4.33
N ASN A 105 3.90 -16.75 -3.36
CA ASN A 105 2.87 -17.40 -2.54
C ASN A 105 1.52 -17.44 -3.30
N LEU A 106 1.51 -18.13 -4.43
CA LEU A 106 0.41 -18.08 -5.40
C LEU A 106 -0.93 -18.59 -4.84
N ASP A 107 -0.90 -19.60 -3.97
CA ASP A 107 -2.12 -20.16 -3.38
C ASP A 107 -2.79 -19.15 -2.43
N GLU A 108 -1.99 -18.45 -1.61
CA GLU A 108 -2.48 -17.39 -0.72
C GLU A 108 -3.03 -16.21 -1.52
N ALA A 109 -2.29 -15.75 -2.55
CA ALA A 109 -2.75 -14.70 -3.44
C ALA A 109 -4.09 -15.02 -4.09
N PHE A 110 -4.27 -16.27 -4.54
CA PHE A 110 -5.52 -16.73 -5.14
C PHE A 110 -6.68 -16.72 -4.12
N GLU A 111 -6.48 -17.27 -2.92
CA GLU A 111 -7.55 -17.29 -1.90
C GLU A 111 -7.95 -15.88 -1.45
N LEU A 112 -6.98 -14.96 -1.31
CA LEU A 112 -7.27 -13.55 -1.02
C LEU A 112 -8.14 -12.91 -2.10
N TRP A 113 -7.77 -13.02 -3.38
CA TRP A 113 -8.60 -12.47 -4.48
C TRP A 113 -9.96 -13.16 -4.60
N LYS A 114 -10.01 -14.47 -4.38
CA LYS A 114 -11.26 -15.24 -4.40
C LYS A 114 -12.22 -14.78 -3.32
N ASN A 115 -11.72 -14.47 -2.12
CA ASN A 115 -12.54 -13.96 -1.02
C ASN A 115 -12.98 -12.51 -1.27
N LEU A 116 -12.08 -11.64 -1.72
CA LEU A 116 -12.38 -10.27 -2.12
C LEU A 116 -13.51 -10.21 -3.16
N LEU A 117 -13.44 -11.07 -4.19
CA LEU A 117 -14.42 -11.06 -5.29
C LEU A 117 -15.79 -11.65 -4.93
N LYS A 118 -15.93 -12.33 -3.78
CA LYS A 118 -17.26 -12.73 -3.25
C LYS A 118 -18.02 -11.53 -2.68
N GLN A 119 -17.33 -10.45 -2.33
CA GLN A 119 -17.95 -9.28 -1.74
C GLN A 119 -18.81 -8.55 -2.78
N LYS A 120 -20.05 -8.24 -2.39
CA LYS A 120 -21.05 -7.62 -3.26
C LYS A 120 -20.55 -6.26 -3.75
N GLY A 121 -20.56 -6.05 -5.06
CA GLY A 121 -20.23 -4.76 -5.68
C GLY A 121 -18.72 -4.50 -5.87
N VAL A 122 -17.84 -5.41 -5.46
CA VAL A 122 -16.41 -5.32 -5.78
C VAL A 122 -16.18 -5.67 -7.26
N GLY A 123 -16.58 -6.89 -7.67
CA GLY A 123 -16.31 -7.39 -9.02
C GLY A 123 -14.82 -7.23 -9.41
N TYR A 124 -14.51 -7.19 -10.70
CA TYR A 124 -13.11 -7.08 -11.15
C TYR A 124 -12.52 -5.66 -11.09
N ARG A 125 -13.11 -4.72 -10.34
CA ARG A 125 -12.72 -3.30 -10.37
C ARG A 125 -11.25 -3.07 -9.99
N TYR A 126 -10.76 -3.79 -8.97
CA TYR A 126 -9.38 -3.67 -8.50
C TYR A 126 -8.33 -4.16 -9.50
N PHE A 127 -8.73 -4.97 -10.49
CA PHE A 127 -7.87 -5.42 -11.57
C PHE A 127 -7.88 -4.50 -12.81
N GLN A 128 -8.79 -3.51 -12.90
CA GLN A 128 -8.99 -2.75 -14.13
C GLN A 128 -7.80 -1.83 -14.47
N SER A 129 -7.14 -1.29 -13.45
CA SER A 129 -6.01 -0.37 -13.59
C SER A 129 -4.69 -0.97 -13.12
N ASP A 130 -4.67 -2.29 -12.92
CA ASP A 130 -3.48 -3.00 -12.44
C ASP A 130 -2.77 -3.73 -13.58
N ASP A 131 -1.58 -4.26 -13.30
CA ASP A 131 -0.88 -5.14 -14.23
C ASP A 131 -1.80 -6.32 -14.63
N PRO A 132 -2.03 -6.57 -15.93
CA PRO A 132 -2.90 -7.64 -16.41
C PRO A 132 -2.56 -9.01 -15.83
N LYS A 133 -1.28 -9.26 -15.48
CA LYS A 133 -0.81 -10.56 -14.98
C LYS A 133 -1.60 -11.05 -13.76
N TYR A 134 -2.04 -10.15 -12.87
CA TYR A 134 -2.80 -10.52 -11.68
C TYR A 134 -4.18 -11.05 -12.04
N LYS A 135 -4.85 -10.38 -12.99
CA LYS A 135 -6.18 -10.77 -13.46
C LYS A 135 -6.11 -12.08 -14.25
N GLU A 136 -5.09 -12.24 -15.08
CA GLU A 136 -4.85 -13.43 -15.86
C GLU A 136 -4.58 -14.64 -14.96
N PHE A 137 -3.72 -14.47 -13.95
CA PHE A 137 -3.48 -15.49 -12.93
C PHE A 137 -4.75 -15.89 -12.18
N TYR A 138 -5.52 -14.92 -11.67
CA TYR A 138 -6.74 -15.24 -10.95
C TYR A 138 -7.74 -16.02 -11.83
N LYS A 139 -7.85 -15.63 -13.11
CA LYS A 139 -8.72 -16.32 -14.08
C LYS A 139 -8.23 -17.71 -14.47
N SER A 140 -6.93 -17.96 -14.52
CA SER A 140 -6.39 -19.27 -14.93
C SER A 140 -6.60 -20.35 -13.87
N ARG A 141 -6.85 -19.96 -12.61
CA ARG A 141 -7.13 -20.85 -11.49
C ARG A 141 -8.62 -21.01 -11.14
N LYS A 142 -9.49 -20.24 -11.79
CA LYS A 142 -10.94 -20.31 -11.61
C LYS A 142 -11.56 -21.38 -12.49
#